data_AF-A0A969QV31-F1
#
_entry.id   AF-A0A969QV31-F1
#
_cell.length_a   1.000
_cell.length_b   1.000
_cell.length_c   1.000
_cell.angle_alpha   90.00
_cell.angle_beta   90.00
_cell.angle_gamma   90.00
#
_symmetry.space_group_name_H-M   'P 1'
#
loop_
_entity.id
_entity.type
_entity.pdbx_description
1 polymer ?
#
loop_
_entity_poly.entity_id
_entity_poly.type
_entity_poly.pdbx_seq_one_letter_code
_entity_poly.pdbx_strand_id
1 'polypeptide(L)'
;MTVDLTAPDGRTQRIDLQKNESAWGAYSGRFKVDLPGTWKLRAIAAGAEDKPLETSIIAQGAELEKIGQPARPEVLEEMAKVSRGRIIQPAQLADLVKEITALPEPSPLETRLPLWSHWATITALIILLGIFWAGRKFNGAF
;
A
#
# COMPACT_ATOMS: atom_id res chain seq x y z
N MET A 1 39.88 -9.34 -16.12
CA MET A 1 39.56 -8.03 -16.71
C MET A 1 38.88 -7.22 -15.64
N THR A 2 39.26 -5.97 -15.44
CA THR A 2 38.71 -5.13 -14.37
C THR A 2 37.98 -3.94 -14.95
N VAL A 3 36.94 -3.47 -14.28
CA VAL A 3 36.23 -2.24 -14.64
C VAL A 3 36.17 -1.32 -13.45
N ASP A 4 36.60 -0.09 -13.63
CA ASP A 4 36.43 1.00 -12.68
C ASP A 4 35.16 1.76 -13.02
N LEU A 5 34.22 1.82 -12.08
CA LEU A 5 32.98 2.56 -12.19
C LEU A 5 33.09 3.81 -11.34
N THR A 6 32.81 4.98 -11.91
CA THR A 6 32.71 6.25 -11.20
C THR A 6 31.26 6.70 -11.19
N ALA A 7 30.69 6.80 -9.99
CA ALA A 7 29.33 7.26 -9.74
C ALA A 7 29.19 8.77 -10.00
N PRO A 8 27.95 9.27 -10.19
CA PRO A 8 27.68 10.69 -10.41
C PRO A 8 28.17 11.61 -9.28
N ASP A 9 28.27 11.09 -8.06
CA ASP A 9 28.78 11.79 -6.87
C ASP A 9 30.32 11.74 -6.74
N GLY A 10 31.01 11.07 -7.67
CA GLY A 10 32.46 10.92 -7.67
C GLY A 10 32.99 9.69 -6.95
N ARG A 11 32.14 8.84 -6.34
CA ARG A 11 32.60 7.56 -5.74
C ARG A 11 33.09 6.62 -6.82
N THR A 12 34.26 6.03 -6.64
CA THR A 12 34.81 5.03 -7.57
C THR A 12 34.78 3.63 -6.96
N GLN A 13 34.35 2.64 -7.74
CA GLN A 13 34.34 1.23 -7.37
C GLN A 13 34.98 0.39 -8.48
N ARG A 14 35.90 -0.50 -8.09
CA ARG A 14 36.50 -1.49 -9.01
C ARG A 14 35.75 -2.81 -8.95
N ILE A 15 35.49 -3.40 -10.11
CA ILE A 15 34.83 -4.70 -10.25
C ILE A 15 35.67 -5.62 -11.12
N ASP A 16 35.92 -6.82 -10.61
CA ASP A 16 36.54 -7.89 -11.37
C ASP A 16 35.49 -8.61 -12.22
N LEU A 17 35.67 -8.57 -13.54
CA LEU A 17 34.78 -9.26 -14.46
C LEU A 17 35.18 -10.73 -14.59
N GLN A 18 34.18 -11.60 -14.59
CA GLN A 18 34.35 -13.02 -14.84
C GLN A 18 34.26 -13.32 -16.33
N LYS A 19 35.09 -14.26 -16.80
CA LYS A 19 35.03 -14.72 -18.19
C LYS A 19 33.70 -15.43 -18.43
N ASN A 20 33.01 -15.05 -19.50
CA ASN A 20 31.78 -15.70 -19.90
C ASN A 20 32.11 -16.94 -20.75
N GLU A 21 31.57 -18.11 -20.36
CA GLU A 21 31.80 -19.38 -21.07
C GLU A 21 30.97 -19.50 -22.35
N SER A 22 29.89 -18.74 -22.49
CA SER A 22 28.96 -18.82 -23.63
C SER A 22 29.43 -18.05 -24.87
N ALA A 23 30.43 -17.18 -24.76
CA ALA A 23 30.94 -16.39 -25.89
C ALA A 23 32.44 -16.11 -25.77
N TRP A 24 33.20 -16.38 -26.83
CA TRP A 24 34.65 -16.12 -26.85
C TRP A 24 34.92 -14.62 -26.72
N GLY A 25 35.67 -14.26 -25.68
CA GLY A 25 36.13 -12.88 -25.45
C GLY A 25 35.16 -12.02 -24.66
N ALA A 26 34.01 -12.57 -24.25
CA ALA A 26 33.06 -11.87 -23.41
C ALA A 26 33.44 -11.99 -21.92
N TYR A 27 33.31 -10.87 -21.21
CA TYR A 27 33.45 -10.79 -19.76
C TYR A 27 32.18 -10.17 -19.18
N SER A 28 31.71 -10.68 -18.04
CA SER A 28 30.49 -10.20 -17.39
C SER A 28 30.73 -9.91 -15.90
N GLY A 29 29.98 -8.95 -15.39
CA GLY A 29 29.97 -8.54 -13.99
C GLY A 29 28.62 -7.92 -13.65
N ARG A 30 28.32 -7.79 -12.37
CA ARG A 30 27.11 -7.12 -11.88
C ARG A 30 27.48 -6.06 -10.88
N PHE A 31 26.77 -4.95 -10.92
CA PHE A 31 26.85 -3.90 -9.92
C PHE A 31 25.44 -3.35 -9.68
N LYS A 32 25.25 -2.74 -8.51
CA LYS A 32 24.00 -2.08 -8.17
C LYS A 32 24.13 -0.60 -8.46
N VAL A 33 23.21 -0.05 -9.22
CA VAL A 33 23.05 1.39 -9.41
C VAL A 33 22.23 1.92 -8.23
N ASP A 34 22.87 2.71 -7.36
CA ASP A 34 22.25 3.32 -6.18
C ASP A 34 21.91 4.81 -6.38
N LEU A 35 22.52 5.45 -7.38
CA LEU A 35 22.34 6.88 -7.68
C LEU A 35 21.87 7.11 -9.12
N PRO A 36 20.91 8.04 -9.32
CA PRO A 36 20.59 8.53 -10.65
C PRO A 36 21.71 9.44 -11.18
N GLY A 37 21.91 9.43 -12.50
CA GLY A 37 22.89 10.27 -13.19
C GLY A 37 23.83 9.50 -14.10
N THR A 38 24.89 10.17 -14.56
CA THR A 38 25.88 9.59 -15.48
C THR A 38 26.96 8.83 -14.73
N TRP A 39 27.02 7.52 -14.96
CA TRP A 39 28.06 6.64 -14.47
C TRP A 39 29.14 6.48 -15.54
N LYS A 40 30.41 6.71 -15.18
CA LYS A 40 31.55 6.50 -16.09
C LYS A 40 32.17 5.15 -15.81
N LEU A 41 32.42 4.35 -16.85
CA LEU A 41 33.03 3.03 -16.76
C LEU A 41 34.35 3.06 -17.51
N ARG A 42 35.40 2.59 -16.86
CA ARG A 42 36.74 2.45 -17.44
C ARG A 42 37.17 0.99 -17.32
N ALA A 43 37.15 0.27 -18.43
CA ALA A 43 37.50 -1.14 -18.50
C ALA A 43 38.98 -1.31 -18.86
N ILE A 44 39.68 -2.21 -18.15
CA ILE A 44 41.10 -2.52 -18.31
C ILE A 44 41.24 -4.03 -18.57
N ALA A 45 41.76 -4.36 -19.75
CA ALA A 45 42.07 -5.74 -20.12
C ALA A 45 43.48 -6.12 -19.63
N ALA A 46 43.65 -7.39 -19.26
CA ALA A 46 44.95 -7.91 -18.83
C ALA A 46 45.96 -7.83 -20.00
N GLY A 47 47.10 -7.18 -19.77
CA GLY A 47 48.13 -6.95 -20.79
C GLY A 47 47.91 -5.73 -21.70
N ALA A 48 46.87 -4.93 -21.46
CA ALA A 48 46.58 -3.69 -22.19
C ALA A 48 46.29 -2.53 -21.21
N GLU A 49 47.14 -2.40 -20.18
CA GLU A 49 46.98 -1.37 -19.14
C GLU A 49 47.05 0.06 -19.72
N ASP A 50 47.81 0.23 -20.79
CA ASP A 50 47.99 1.53 -21.48
C ASP A 50 46.81 1.93 -22.40
N LYS A 51 45.80 1.05 -22.58
CA LYS A 51 44.66 1.31 -23.49
C LYS A 51 43.32 0.95 -22.82
N PRO A 52 42.89 1.73 -21.82
CA PRO A 52 41.59 1.52 -21.20
C PRO A 52 40.44 1.85 -22.17
N LEU A 53 39.33 1.12 -22.06
CA LEU A 53 38.09 1.43 -22.76
C LEU A 53 37.19 2.25 -21.84
N GLU A 54 36.79 3.45 -22.26
CA GLU A 54 35.90 4.32 -21.50
C GLU A 54 34.50 4.36 -22.13
N THR A 55 33.47 4.21 -21.30
CA THR A 55 32.07 4.33 -21.71
C THR A 55 31.22 4.93 -20.59
N SER A 56 30.03 5.42 -20.91
CA SER A 56 29.12 6.03 -19.94
C SER A 56 27.75 5.39 -19.98
N ILE A 57 27.16 5.16 -18.82
CA ILE A 57 25.78 4.69 -18.67
C ILE A 57 24.98 5.79 -17.96
N ILE A 58 23.77 6.07 -18.45
CA ILE A 58 22.86 7.03 -17.82
C ILE A 58 21.84 6.24 -17.01
N ALA A 59 21.89 6.38 -15.70
CA ALA A 59 20.90 5.84 -14.78
C ALA A 59 19.77 6.85 -14.59
N GLN A 60 18.58 6.53 -15.07
CA GLN A 60 17.38 7.34 -14.82
C GLN A 60 16.86 7.04 -13.41
N GLY A 61 16.80 8.06 -12.56
CA GLY A 61 16.14 7.96 -11.26
C GLY A 61 14.63 8.07 -11.42
N ALA A 62 13.88 7.36 -10.57
CA ALA A 62 12.52 7.74 -10.28
C ALA A 62 12.56 9.01 -9.42
N GLU A 63 11.84 10.07 -9.81
CA GLU A 63 11.63 11.23 -8.95
C GLU A 63 10.91 10.78 -7.67
N LEU A 64 11.64 10.64 -6.57
CA LEU A 64 11.08 10.56 -5.23
C LEU A 64 10.72 11.98 -4.80
N GLU A 65 9.41 12.26 -4.81
CA GLU A 65 8.73 13.51 -4.46
C GLU A 65 9.03 14.74 -5.34
N LYS A 66 7.95 15.32 -5.88
CA LYS A 66 7.97 16.65 -6.51
C LYS A 66 8.25 17.73 -5.46
N ILE A 67 9.52 18.09 -5.31
CA ILE A 67 9.89 19.31 -4.59
C ILE A 67 9.48 20.50 -5.49
N GLY A 68 8.53 21.31 -5.03
CA GLY A 68 8.12 22.55 -5.73
C GLY A 68 6.63 22.70 -6.06
N GLN A 69 5.78 21.71 -5.72
CA GLN A 69 4.33 21.92 -5.70
C GLN A 69 3.85 21.92 -4.24
N PRO A 70 3.99 23.03 -3.50
CA PRO A 70 3.38 23.14 -2.19
C PRO A 70 1.88 22.86 -2.33
N ALA A 71 1.31 22.14 -1.37
CA ALA A 71 -0.13 21.96 -1.29
C ALA A 71 -0.82 23.33 -1.38
N ARG A 72 -1.99 23.39 -2.01
CA ARG A 72 -2.84 24.59 -2.02
C ARG A 72 -3.84 24.51 -0.86
N PRO A 73 -3.49 24.96 0.36
CA PRO A 73 -4.34 24.79 1.53
C PRO A 73 -5.71 25.44 1.33
N GLU A 74 -5.78 26.55 0.60
CA GLU A 74 -7.02 27.24 0.25
C GLU A 74 -8.00 26.32 -0.49
N VAL A 75 -7.52 25.54 -1.48
CA VAL A 75 -8.37 24.61 -2.25
C VAL A 75 -8.82 23.44 -1.39
N LEU A 76 -7.92 22.92 -0.56
CA LEU A 76 -8.25 21.85 0.38
C LEU A 76 -9.31 22.32 1.39
N GLU A 77 -9.37 23.61 1.71
CA GLU A 77 -10.32 24.17 2.65
C GLU A 77 -11.72 24.22 2.04
N GLU A 78 -11.80 24.65 0.79
CA GLU A 78 -13.05 24.63 0.05
C GLU A 78 -13.57 23.20 -0.16
N MET A 79 -12.68 22.24 -0.45
CA MET A 79 -13.05 20.83 -0.54
C MET A 79 -13.55 20.27 0.80
N ALA A 80 -12.93 20.67 1.91
CA ALA A 80 -13.36 20.28 3.25
C ALA A 80 -14.75 20.87 3.58
N LYS A 81 -14.98 22.15 3.28
CA LYS A 81 -16.29 22.81 3.48
C LYS A 81 -17.40 22.10 2.71
N VAL A 82 -17.17 21.78 1.44
CA VAL A 82 -18.14 21.08 0.59
C VAL A 82 -18.46 19.67 1.11
N SER A 83 -17.46 18.95 1.63
CA SER A 83 -17.64 17.59 2.15
C SER A 83 -18.14 17.53 3.60
N ARG A 84 -18.40 18.68 4.26
CA ARG A 84 -18.64 18.77 5.71
C ARG A 84 -17.50 18.16 6.55
N GLY A 85 -16.29 18.15 5.98
CA GLY A 85 -15.06 17.73 6.65
C GLY A 85 -14.30 18.93 7.22
N ARG A 86 -13.11 18.65 7.76
CA ARG A 86 -12.16 19.67 8.23
C ARG A 86 -10.76 19.39 7.71
N ILE A 87 -9.99 20.42 7.41
CA ILE A 87 -8.54 20.27 7.20
C ILE A 87 -7.86 20.13 8.55
N ILE A 88 -6.91 19.21 8.63
CA ILE A 88 -5.99 19.08 9.77
C ILE A 88 -4.58 19.38 9.29
N GLN A 89 -3.91 20.32 9.94
CA GLN A 89 -2.50 20.57 9.71
C GLN A 89 -1.65 19.51 10.44
N PRO A 90 -0.41 19.22 9.99
CA PRO A 90 0.45 18.22 10.63
C PRO A 90 0.65 18.44 12.14
N ALA A 91 0.68 19.71 12.59
CA ALA A 91 0.81 20.07 14.01
C ALA A 91 -0.41 19.70 14.86
N GLN A 92 -1.59 19.54 14.26
CA GLN A 92 -2.87 19.30 14.93
C GLN A 92 -3.25 17.80 14.97
N LEU A 93 -2.36 16.92 14.50
CA LEU A 93 -2.62 15.49 14.44
C LEU A 93 -2.86 14.88 15.82
N ALA A 94 -2.15 15.35 16.85
CA ALA A 94 -2.34 14.90 18.23
C ALA A 94 -3.75 15.22 18.76
N ASP A 95 -4.28 16.40 18.42
CA ASP A 95 -5.62 16.82 18.83
C ASP A 95 -6.71 15.98 18.15
N LEU A 96 -6.51 15.61 16.87
CA LEU A 96 -7.41 14.71 16.15
C LEU A 96 -7.50 13.34 16.82
N VAL A 97 -6.36 12.76 17.23
CA VAL A 97 -6.34 11.46 17.92
C VAL A 97 -7.07 11.54 19.26
N LYS A 98 -6.89 12.64 20.00
CA LYS A 98 -7.58 12.88 21.26
C LYS A 98 -9.09 12.96 21.06
N GLU A 99 -9.55 13.64 20.01
CA GLU A 99 -10.96 13.79 19.69
C GLU A 99 -11.61 12.48 19.25
N ILE A 100 -10.93 11.67 18.43
CA ILE A 100 -11.39 10.32 18.06
C ILE A 100 -11.55 9.44 19.30
N THR A 101 -10.60 9.54 20.23
CA THR A 101 -10.61 8.74 21.47
C THR A 101 -11.68 9.22 22.46
N ALA A 102 -12.05 10.50 22.39
CA ALA A 102 -13.10 11.10 23.21
C ALA A 102 -14.51 10.88 22.63
N LEU A 103 -14.65 10.24 21.47
CA LEU A 103 -15.95 9.91 20.91
C LEU A 103 -16.69 8.95 21.87
N PRO A 104 -17.95 9.24 22.21
CA PRO A 104 -18.76 8.32 23.01
C PRO A 104 -18.94 7.01 22.25
N GLU A 105 -19.14 5.92 22.99
CA GLU A 105 -19.45 4.62 22.37
C GLU A 105 -20.66 4.77 21.43
N PRO A 106 -20.58 4.16 20.23
CA PRO A 106 -21.65 4.28 19.25
C PRO A 106 -22.96 3.78 19.84
N SER A 107 -24.05 4.50 19.58
CA SER A 107 -25.38 4.09 20.01
C SER A 107 -25.62 2.63 19.59
N PRO A 108 -26.14 1.77 20.47
CA PRO A 108 -26.37 0.37 20.14
C PRO A 108 -27.23 0.31 18.89
N LEU A 109 -26.80 -0.49 17.91
CA LEU A 109 -27.59 -0.73 16.71
C LEU A 109 -28.91 -1.36 17.13
N GLU A 110 -29.98 -0.57 17.14
CA GLU A 110 -31.34 -1.07 17.36
C GLU A 110 -31.77 -1.86 16.12
N THR A 111 -31.45 -3.15 16.09
CA THR A 111 -31.94 -4.05 15.07
C THR A 111 -33.42 -4.34 15.33
N ARG A 112 -34.29 -3.83 14.45
CA ARG A 112 -35.72 -4.14 14.46
C ARG A 112 -35.93 -5.51 13.83
N LEU A 113 -35.98 -6.56 14.64
CA LEU A 113 -36.34 -7.90 14.20
C LEU A 113 -37.88 -8.01 14.12
N PRO A 114 -38.49 -8.20 12.94
CA PRO A 114 -39.92 -8.39 12.84
C PRO A 114 -40.31 -9.69 13.54
N LEU A 115 -41.32 -9.65 14.40
CA LEU A 115 -41.82 -10.81 15.16
C LEU A 115 -42.16 -12.01 14.26
N TRP A 116 -42.66 -11.75 13.05
CA TRP A 116 -42.96 -12.77 12.04
C TRP A 116 -41.74 -13.52 11.51
N SER A 117 -40.54 -12.94 11.61
CA SER A 117 -39.30 -13.59 11.18
C SER A 117 -38.67 -14.45 12.30
N HIS A 118 -39.24 -14.45 13.50
CA HIS A 118 -38.73 -15.22 14.62
C HIS A 118 -39.37 -16.61 14.64
N TRP A 119 -38.58 -17.68 14.56
CA TRP A 119 -39.10 -19.07 14.55
C TRP A 119 -40.07 -19.37 15.71
N ALA A 120 -39.81 -18.81 16.89
CA ALA A 120 -40.67 -18.96 18.07
C ALA A 120 -42.12 -18.47 17.86
N THR A 121 -42.38 -17.48 16.99
CA THR A 121 -43.77 -17.04 16.73
C THR A 121 -44.55 -18.08 15.94
N ILE A 122 -43.93 -18.72 14.96
CA ILE A 122 -44.51 -19.86 14.22
C ILE A 122 -44.74 -21.03 15.18
N THR A 123 -43.75 -21.37 16.01
CA THR A 123 -43.89 -22.45 17.01
C THR A 123 -45.04 -22.17 17.99
N ALA A 124 -45.14 -20.94 18.50
CA ALA A 124 -46.21 -20.55 19.42
C ALA A 124 -47.60 -20.68 18.77
N LEU A 125 -47.75 -20.24 17.51
CA LEU A 125 -49.02 -20.38 16.77
C LEU A 125 -49.41 -21.84 16.56
N ILE A 126 -48.46 -22.72 16.19
CA ILE A 126 -48.71 -24.15 16.02
C ILE A 126 -49.14 -24.80 17.35
N ILE A 127 -48.47 -24.46 18.46
CA ILE A 127 -48.84 -24.97 19.79
C ILE A 127 -50.24 -24.52 20.16
N LEU A 128 -50.56 -23.23 19.99
CA LEU A 128 -51.88 -22.69 20.30
C LEU A 128 -52.98 -23.39 19.49
N LEU A 129 -52.71 -23.62 18.20
CA LEU A 129 -53.63 -24.32 17.31
C LEU A 129 -53.78 -25.80 17.69
N GLY A 130 -52.69 -26.47 18.10
CA GLY A 130 -52.72 -27.84 18.60
C GLY A 130 -53.56 -27.97 19.87
N ILE A 131 -53.38 -27.05 20.82
CA ILE A 131 -54.19 -26.98 22.05
C ILE A 131 -55.67 -26.72 21.71
N PHE A 132 -55.94 -25.77 20.80
CA PHE A 132 -57.30 -25.49 20.36
C PHE A 132 -57.96 -26.72 19.72
N TRP A 133 -57.24 -27.42 18.84
CA TRP A 133 -57.75 -28.63 18.19
C TRP A 133 -57.99 -29.76 19.20
N ALA A 134 -57.06 -29.98 20.13
CA ALA A 134 -57.22 -30.96 21.20
C ALA A 134 -58.41 -30.61 22.10
N GLY A 135 -58.52 -29.36 22.54
CA GLY A 135 -59.65 -28.85 23.31
C GLY A 135 -60.98 -29.06 22.57
N ARG A 136 -61.04 -28.74 21.26
CA ARG A 136 -62.23 -28.98 20.43
C ARG A 136 -62.55 -30.48 20.31
N LYS A 137 -61.54 -31.33 20.19
CA LYS A 137 -61.70 -32.79 20.13
C LYS A 137 -62.28 -33.34 21.44
N PHE A 138 -61.84 -32.82 22.58
CA PHE A 138 -62.36 -33.19 23.89
C PHE A 138 -63.77 -32.64 24.15
N ASN A 139 -64.11 -31.48 23.60
CA ASN A 139 -65.42 -30.85 23.77
C ASN A 139 -66.53 -31.41 22.86
N GLY A 140 -66.28 -32.52 22.14
CA GLY A 140 -67.31 -33.29 21.44
C GLY A 140 -67.89 -32.68 20.16
N ALA A 141 -67.32 -31.59 19.63
CA ALA A 141 -67.76 -30.98 18.37
C ALA A 141 -67.05 -31.63 17.16
N PHE A 142 -67.65 -32.72 16.66
CA PHE A 142 -67.40 -33.23 15.31
C PHE A 142 -68.47 -32.73 14.35
#